data_AF-A0A7Y0R230-F1
#
_entry.id   AF-A0A7Y0R230-F1
#
_cell.length_a   1.000
_cell.length_b   1.000
_cell.length_c   1.000
_cell.angle_alpha   90.00
_cell.angle_beta   90.00
_cell.angle_gamma   90.00
#
_symmetry.space_group_name_H-M   'P 1'
#
loop_
_entity.id
_entity.type
_entity.pdbx_description
1 polymer ?
#
loop_
_entity_poly.entity_id
_entity_poly.type
_entity_poly.pdbx_seq_one_letter_code
_entity_poly.pdbx_strand_id
1 'polypeptide(L)'
;MVAVLSFLAPNVTESYLLSMPIEQGLIVAAIPVIFTSFGFHGSIPAIVNYLDGDTSSLRKAVIVGSTIPLVIYIFWQIVTLGVVSQDALIENGGLSALIGQLSQTVHKSNLSSIVGVFADLALLTSFLGVSLGLFEFLGDTIKGKSEKPNRLLAAVITFTPPLGFALFYPQGFIMALGYAAIALA
;
A
#
# COMPACT_ATOMS: atom_id res chain seq x y z
N MET A 1 4.11 -12.28 -6.42
CA MET A 1 3.73 -11.17 -7.32
C MET A 1 4.23 -11.35 -8.75
N VAL A 2 5.53 -11.41 -9.02
CA VAL A 2 6.05 -11.48 -10.40
C VAL A 2 5.46 -12.64 -11.21
N ALA A 3 5.46 -13.86 -10.67
CA ALA A 3 4.86 -15.02 -11.34
C ALA A 3 3.35 -14.83 -11.63
N VAL A 4 2.61 -14.25 -10.69
CA VAL A 4 1.16 -13.97 -10.85
C VAL A 4 0.94 -12.98 -11.98
N LEU A 5 1.72 -11.90 -12.02
CA LEU A 5 1.64 -10.91 -13.09
C LEU A 5 2.01 -11.51 -14.46
N SER A 6 3.04 -12.37 -14.52
CA SER A 6 3.41 -13.09 -15.75
C SER A 6 2.31 -14.02 -16.25
N PHE A 7 1.53 -14.63 -15.35
CA PHE A 7 0.38 -15.47 -15.71
C PHE A 7 -0.85 -14.68 -16.16
N LEU A 8 -1.04 -13.46 -15.64
CA LEU A 8 -2.17 -12.61 -16.00
C LEU A 8 -1.91 -11.80 -17.29
N ALA A 9 -0.65 -11.46 -17.57
CA ALA A 9 -0.23 -10.67 -18.73
C ALA A 9 -0.77 -11.13 -20.10
N PRO A 10 -0.93 -12.44 -20.40
CA PRO A 10 -1.49 -12.89 -21.69
C PRO A 10 -2.96 -12.53 -21.90
N ASN A 11 -3.69 -12.18 -20.83
CA ASN A 11 -5.11 -11.84 -20.88
C ASN A 11 -5.35 -10.32 -21.00
N VAL A 12 -4.28 -9.55 -21.18
CA VAL A 12 -4.36 -8.09 -21.34
C VAL A 12 -4.98 -7.76 -22.70
N THR A 13 -6.07 -7.02 -22.64
CA THR A 13 -6.79 -6.51 -23.81
C THR A 13 -6.37 -5.05 -24.06
N GLU A 14 -5.82 -4.79 -25.24
CA GLU A 14 -5.30 -3.45 -25.61
C GLU A 14 -6.41 -2.38 -25.62
N SER A 15 -7.64 -2.75 -25.98
CA SER A 15 -8.77 -1.81 -26.00
C SER A 15 -9.12 -1.25 -24.63
N TYR A 16 -8.92 -2.00 -23.55
CA TYR A 16 -9.13 -1.51 -22.19
C TYR A 16 -8.03 -0.51 -21.77
N LEU A 17 -6.79 -0.74 -22.19
CA LEU A 17 -5.67 0.17 -21.88
C LEU A 17 -5.76 1.50 -22.62
N LEU A 18 -6.31 1.51 -23.84
CA LEU A 18 -6.47 2.72 -24.65
C LEU A 18 -7.78 3.46 -24.38
N SER A 19 -8.64 2.94 -23.52
CA SER A 19 -9.92 3.57 -23.18
C SER A 19 -9.69 4.82 -22.31
N MET A 20 -10.41 5.91 -22.61
CA MET A 20 -10.34 7.11 -21.78
C MET A 20 -10.99 6.84 -20.40
N PRO A 21 -10.49 7.46 -19.31
CA PRO A 21 -11.12 7.33 -18.00
C PRO A 21 -12.59 7.74 -18.04
N ILE A 22 -13.46 6.91 -17.46
CA ILE A 22 -14.91 7.18 -17.41
C ILE A 22 -15.20 8.50 -16.65
N GLU A 23 -14.41 8.79 -15.61
CA GLU A 23 -14.52 10.04 -14.84
C GLU A 23 -13.27 10.91 -14.97
N GLN A 24 -13.46 12.19 -15.28
CA GLN A 24 -12.36 13.16 -15.52
C GLN A 24 -11.49 13.44 -14.29
N GLY A 25 -11.96 13.10 -13.08
CA GLY A 25 -11.26 13.36 -11.81
C GLY A 25 -10.34 12.24 -11.34
N LEU A 26 -10.40 11.04 -11.93
CA LEU A 26 -9.71 9.85 -11.39
C LEU A 26 -8.19 9.98 -11.38
N ILE A 27 -7.62 10.66 -12.38
CA ILE A 27 -6.18 10.91 -12.45
C ILE A 27 -5.73 11.77 -11.26
N VAL A 28 -6.48 12.83 -10.95
CA VAL A 28 -6.18 13.74 -9.84
C VAL A 28 -6.37 13.03 -8.49
N ALA A 29 -7.44 12.23 -8.37
CA ALA A 29 -7.72 11.43 -7.18
C ALA A 29 -6.66 10.35 -6.90
N ALA A 30 -5.92 9.89 -7.92
CA ALA A 30 -4.85 8.90 -7.78
C ALA A 30 -3.52 9.49 -7.27
N ILE A 31 -3.30 10.81 -7.39
CA ILE A 31 -2.02 11.46 -7.02
C ILE A 31 -1.62 11.15 -5.56
N PRO A 32 -2.50 11.29 -4.55
CA PRO A 32 -2.14 10.97 -3.17
C PRO A 32 -1.74 9.50 -2.97
N VAL A 33 -2.40 8.59 -3.69
CA VAL A 33 -2.10 7.15 -3.63
C VAL A 33 -0.73 6.85 -4.25
N ILE A 34 -0.41 7.50 -5.37
CA ILE A 34 0.92 7.40 -5.99
C ILE A 34 1.99 7.90 -5.02
N PHE A 35 1.77 9.07 -4.40
CA PHE A 35 2.74 9.66 -3.49
C PHE A 35 2.99 8.78 -2.24
N THR A 36 1.92 8.27 -1.62
CA THR A 36 2.03 7.33 -0.49
C THR A 36 2.69 6.01 -0.86
N SER A 37 2.52 5.54 -2.10
CA SER A 37 3.20 4.33 -2.59
C SER A 37 4.73 4.47 -2.63
N PHE A 38 5.26 5.69 -2.64
CA PHE A 38 6.70 6.00 -2.53
C PHE A 38 7.06 6.63 -1.16
N GLY A 39 6.33 6.30 -0.10
CA GLY A 39 6.50 6.83 1.25
C GLY A 39 7.74 6.37 2.03
N PHE A 40 8.92 6.29 1.42
CA PHE A 40 10.16 5.86 2.09
C PHE A 40 10.96 7.02 2.72
N HIS A 41 10.48 8.27 2.61
CA HIS A 41 11.17 9.48 3.07
C HIS A 41 11.54 9.42 4.57
N GLY A 42 10.65 8.86 5.41
CA GLY A 42 10.92 8.67 6.84
C GLY A 42 12.04 7.68 7.15
N SER A 43 12.40 6.81 6.21
CA SER A 43 13.49 5.84 6.36
C SER A 43 14.84 6.37 5.85
N ILE A 44 14.88 7.53 5.17
CA ILE A 44 16.13 8.10 4.64
C ILE A 44 17.17 8.32 5.75
N PRO A 45 16.87 8.91 6.92
CA PRO A 45 17.87 9.09 7.98
C PRO A 45 18.46 7.77 8.47
N ALA A 46 17.64 6.71 8.56
CA ALA A 46 18.11 5.38 8.93
C ALA A 46 19.06 4.80 7.87
N ILE A 47 18.75 4.97 6.58
CA ILE A 47 19.61 4.52 5.48
C ILE A 47 20.92 5.33 5.44
N VAL A 48 20.87 6.65 5.68
CA VAL A 48 22.06 7.51 5.76
C VAL A 48 22.98 7.03 6.88
N ASN A 49 22.44 6.77 8.06
CA ASN A 49 23.20 6.24 9.20
C ASN A 49 23.76 4.84 8.90
N TYR A 50 22.99 3.98 8.23
CA TYR A 50 23.42 2.63 7.86
C TYR A 50 24.58 2.63 6.84
N LEU A 51 24.63 3.63 5.97
CA LEU A 51 25.67 3.79 4.95
C LEU A 51 26.82 4.71 5.39
N ASP A 52 26.93 5.01 6.69
CA ASP A 52 27.95 5.90 7.26
C ASP A 52 28.06 7.26 6.54
N GLY A 53 26.94 7.78 6.02
CA GLY A 53 26.89 9.04 5.28
C GLY A 53 27.45 9.00 3.85
N ASP A 54 27.73 7.82 3.27
CA ASP A 54 28.17 7.71 1.87
C ASP A 54 27.05 8.12 0.90
N THR A 55 27.16 9.34 0.39
CA THR A 55 26.21 9.94 -0.56
C THR A 55 26.10 9.19 -1.89
N SER A 56 27.16 8.52 -2.35
CA SER A 56 27.17 7.78 -3.61
C SER A 56 26.37 6.49 -3.48
N SER A 57 26.61 5.75 -2.39
CA SER A 57 25.84 4.55 -2.06
C SER A 57 24.39 4.88 -1.71
N LEU A 58 24.15 5.99 -1.00
CA LEU A 58 22.79 6.47 -0.70
C LEU A 58 22.01 6.76 -1.97
N ARG A 59 22.61 7.50 -2.93
CA ARG A 59 21.97 7.79 -4.22
C ARG A 59 21.59 6.50 -4.95
N LYS A 60 22.50 5.52 -5.00
CA LYS A 60 22.22 4.21 -5.63
C LYS A 60 21.09 3.49 -4.91
N ALA A 61 21.11 3.46 -3.58
CA ALA A 61 20.08 2.81 -2.77
C ALA A 61 18.69 3.43 -3.01
N VAL A 62 18.60 4.76 -3.05
CA VAL A 62 17.33 5.48 -3.31
C VAL A 62 16.85 5.25 -4.74
N ILE A 63 17.72 5.37 -5.75
CA ILE A 63 17.35 5.18 -7.16
C ILE A 63 16.89 3.75 -7.39
N VAL A 64 17.73 2.76 -7.07
CA VAL A 64 17.41 1.34 -7.28
C VAL A 64 16.20 0.92 -6.45
N GLY A 65 16.17 1.35 -5.18
CA GLY A 65 15.07 1.08 -4.27
C GLY A 65 13.73 1.65 -4.72
N SER A 66 13.72 2.76 -5.47
CA SER A 66 12.49 3.36 -6.03
C SER A 66 12.12 2.81 -7.41
N THR A 67 13.12 2.48 -8.24
CA THR A 67 12.88 1.95 -9.59
C THR A 67 12.23 0.57 -9.54
N ILE A 68 12.61 -0.29 -8.59
CA ILE A 68 12.05 -1.64 -8.48
C ILE A 68 10.52 -1.61 -8.23
N PRO A 69 10.00 -0.90 -7.20
CA PRO A 69 8.57 -0.72 -7.00
C PRO A 69 7.87 -0.09 -8.20
N LEU A 70 8.48 0.93 -8.83
CA LEU A 70 7.89 1.59 -10.00
C LEU A 70 7.60 0.59 -11.13
N VAL A 71 8.55 -0.28 -11.48
CA VAL A 71 8.36 -1.30 -12.52
C VAL A 71 7.26 -2.28 -12.14
N ILE A 72 7.21 -2.70 -10.86
CA ILE A 72 6.18 -3.60 -10.35
C ILE A 72 4.79 -2.95 -10.42
N TYR A 73 4.68 -1.67 -10.04
CA TYR A 73 3.43 -0.92 -10.10
C TYR A 73 2.93 -0.72 -11.52
N ILE A 74 3.81 -0.36 -12.46
CA ILE A 74 3.44 -0.24 -13.88
C ILE A 74 2.93 -1.59 -14.39
N PHE A 75 3.65 -2.68 -14.11
CA PHE A 75 3.26 -4.00 -14.58
C PHE A 75 1.93 -4.46 -13.96
N TRP A 76 1.72 -4.20 -12.67
CA TRP A 76 0.44 -4.43 -12.01
C TRP A 76 -0.68 -3.62 -12.63
N GLN A 77 -0.47 -2.33 -12.89
CA GLN A 77 -1.50 -1.46 -13.47
C GLN A 77 -1.88 -1.89 -14.90
N ILE A 78 -0.91 -2.28 -15.73
CA ILE A 78 -1.17 -2.81 -17.08
C ILE A 78 -2.01 -4.08 -16.99
N VAL A 79 -1.67 -4.98 -16.08
CA VAL A 79 -2.39 -6.24 -15.90
C VAL A 79 -3.81 -5.99 -15.39
N THR A 80 -4.00 -5.15 -14.37
CA THR A 80 -5.33 -4.92 -13.78
C THR A 80 -6.26 -4.19 -14.74
N LEU A 81 -5.81 -3.09 -15.36
CA LEU A 81 -6.59 -2.33 -16.33
C LEU A 81 -6.76 -3.06 -17.66
N GLY A 82 -5.83 -3.95 -18.01
CA GLY A 82 -5.87 -4.71 -19.25
C GLY A 82 -6.78 -5.94 -19.18
N VAL A 83 -6.99 -6.51 -17.99
CA VAL A 83 -7.77 -7.75 -17.80
C VAL A 83 -9.21 -7.44 -17.35
N VAL A 84 -9.44 -6.31 -16.68
CA VAL A 84 -10.73 -5.94 -16.08
C VAL A 84 -11.23 -4.63 -16.69
N SER A 85 -12.51 -4.57 -17.07
CA SER A 85 -13.12 -3.35 -17.61
C SER A 85 -13.25 -2.26 -16.53
N GLN A 86 -13.27 -0.99 -16.95
CA GLN A 86 -13.43 0.13 -16.03
C GLN A 86 -14.73 0.07 -15.21
N ASP A 87 -15.85 -0.34 -15.82
CA ASP A 87 -17.14 -0.50 -15.13
C ASP A 87 -17.04 -1.52 -13.99
N ALA A 88 -16.41 -2.67 -14.26
CA ALA A 88 -16.19 -3.69 -13.24
C ALA A 88 -15.25 -3.19 -12.14
N LEU A 89 -14.20 -2.43 -12.47
CA LEU A 89 -13.28 -1.84 -11.50
C LEU A 89 -13.96 -0.84 -10.55
N ILE A 90 -14.89 -0.03 -11.04
CA ILE A 90 -15.65 0.92 -10.21
C ILE A 90 -16.59 0.19 -9.24
N GLU A 91 -17.20 -0.91 -9.69
CA GLU A 91 -18.07 -1.74 -8.84
C GLU A 91 -17.30 -2.57 -7.79
N ASN A 92 -15.97 -2.72 -7.92
CA ASN A 92 -15.17 -3.45 -6.95
C ASN A 92 -14.90 -2.64 -5.67
N GLY A 93 -15.40 -3.15 -4.54
CA GLY A 93 -15.21 -2.56 -3.21
C GLY A 93 -13.83 -2.80 -2.56
N GLY A 94 -12.77 -3.16 -3.30
CA GLY A 94 -11.41 -3.29 -2.75
C GLY A 94 -10.53 -4.39 -3.36
N LEU A 95 -9.32 -4.57 -2.78
CA LEU A 95 -8.29 -5.48 -3.28
C LEU A 95 -8.76 -6.94 -3.41
N SER A 96 -9.49 -7.44 -2.42
CA SER A 96 -9.97 -8.84 -2.42
C SER A 96 -11.00 -9.09 -3.53
N ALA A 97 -11.86 -8.10 -3.81
CA ALA A 97 -12.82 -8.16 -4.90
C ALA A 97 -12.12 -8.16 -6.27
N LEU A 98 -11.12 -7.28 -6.44
CA LEU A 98 -10.27 -7.22 -7.63
C LEU A 98 -9.53 -8.56 -7.89
N ILE A 99 -8.93 -9.15 -6.85
CA ILE A 99 -8.25 -10.45 -6.95
C ILE A 99 -9.24 -11.56 -7.33
N GLY A 100 -10.45 -11.52 -6.76
CA GLY A 100 -11.55 -12.43 -7.12
C GLY A 100 -11.92 -12.34 -8.59
N GLN A 101 -12.12 -11.13 -9.12
CA GLN A 101 -12.43 -10.91 -10.52
C GLN A 101 -11.30 -11.34 -11.45
N LEU A 102 -10.05 -10.97 -11.16
CA LEU A 102 -8.88 -11.42 -11.95
C LEU A 102 -8.78 -12.94 -12.03
N SER A 103 -9.08 -13.64 -10.92
CA SER A 103 -9.07 -15.10 -10.86
C SER A 103 -10.21 -15.74 -11.67
N GLN A 104 -11.40 -15.10 -11.70
CA GLN A 104 -12.53 -15.53 -12.53
C GLN A 104 -12.19 -15.36 -14.02
N THR A 105 -11.66 -14.21 -14.43
CA THR A 105 -11.30 -13.94 -15.83
C THR A 105 -10.29 -14.96 -16.37
N VAL A 106 -9.33 -15.37 -15.54
CA VAL A 106 -8.27 -16.34 -15.93
C VAL A 106 -8.67 -17.80 -15.69
N HIS A 107 -9.91 -18.08 -15.26
CA HIS A 107 -10.45 -19.43 -15.06
C HIS A 107 -9.59 -20.31 -14.13
N LYS A 108 -8.93 -19.69 -13.13
CA LYS A 108 -8.04 -20.39 -12.18
C LYS A 108 -8.42 -20.04 -10.75
N SER A 109 -9.25 -20.87 -10.11
CA SER A 109 -9.76 -20.64 -8.76
C SER A 109 -8.66 -20.52 -7.69
N ASN A 110 -7.54 -21.24 -7.85
CA ASN A 110 -6.47 -21.25 -6.85
C ASN A 110 -5.64 -19.96 -6.84
N LEU A 111 -5.70 -19.15 -7.92
CA LEU A 111 -4.96 -17.90 -7.99
C LEU A 111 -5.50 -16.89 -6.97
N SER A 112 -6.83 -16.77 -6.84
CA SER A 112 -7.45 -15.85 -5.88
C SER A 112 -7.03 -16.16 -4.45
N SER A 113 -7.10 -17.42 -4.03
CA SER A 113 -6.76 -17.82 -2.66
C SER A 113 -5.28 -17.60 -2.35
N ILE A 114 -4.37 -17.94 -3.26
CA ILE A 114 -2.92 -17.75 -3.04
C ILE A 114 -2.58 -16.26 -2.95
N VAL A 115 -3.11 -15.44 -3.85
CA VAL A 115 -2.84 -14.00 -3.87
C VAL A 115 -3.49 -13.31 -2.68
N GLY A 116 -4.72 -13.71 -2.30
CA GLY A 116 -5.41 -13.22 -1.13
C GLY A 116 -4.64 -13.50 0.16
N VAL A 117 -4.25 -14.75 0.40
CA VAL A 117 -3.46 -15.12 1.59
C VAL A 117 -2.12 -14.39 1.61
N PHE A 118 -1.45 -14.24 0.47
CA PHE A 118 -0.21 -13.48 0.40
C PHE A 118 -0.43 -12.00 0.76
N ALA A 119 -1.50 -11.38 0.24
CA ALA A 119 -1.84 -10.00 0.55
C ALA A 119 -2.19 -9.81 2.04
N ASP A 120 -2.95 -10.73 2.62
CA ASP A 120 -3.32 -10.71 4.04
C ASP A 120 -2.09 -10.84 4.94
N LEU A 121 -1.18 -11.77 4.62
CA LEU A 121 0.09 -11.94 5.36
C LEU A 121 1.00 -10.72 5.21
N ALA A 122 1.11 -10.15 4.01
CA ALA A 122 1.89 -8.93 3.76
C ALA A 122 1.32 -7.73 4.53
N LEU A 123 0.00 -7.58 4.56
CA LEU A 123 -0.67 -6.53 5.32
C LEU A 123 -0.48 -6.72 6.82
N LEU A 124 -0.64 -7.95 7.33
CA LEU A 124 -0.49 -8.26 8.75
C LEU A 124 0.94 -8.02 9.23
N THR A 125 1.94 -8.49 8.49
CA THR A 125 3.36 -8.28 8.85
C THR A 125 3.75 -6.80 8.80
N SER A 126 3.30 -6.05 7.79
CA SER A 126 3.50 -4.61 7.72
C SER A 126 2.79 -3.86 8.86
N PHE A 127 1.55 -4.24 9.16
CA PHE A 127 0.77 -3.65 10.24
C PHE A 127 1.47 -3.83 11.59
N LEU A 128 1.93 -5.05 11.90
CA LEU A 128 2.64 -5.32 13.14
C LEU A 128 3.87 -4.44 13.30
N GLY A 129 4.70 -4.31 12.26
CA GLY A 129 5.91 -3.46 12.30
C GLY A 129 5.60 -1.99 12.57
N VAL A 130 4.63 -1.42 11.86
CA VAL A 130 4.23 -0.02 12.02
C VAL A 130 3.55 0.23 13.37
N SER A 131 2.66 -0.68 13.79
CA SER A 131 1.97 -0.55 15.08
C SER A 131 2.92 -0.69 16.27
N LEU A 132 3.93 -1.56 16.19
CA LEU A 132 4.99 -1.66 17.21
C LEU A 132 5.78 -0.35 17.30
N GLY A 133 6.23 0.20 16.16
CA GLY A 133 6.94 1.48 16.14
C GLY A 133 6.10 2.64 16.69
N LEU A 134 4.82 2.71 16.32
CA LEU A 134 3.90 3.72 16.85
C LEU A 134 3.63 3.53 18.36
N PHE A 135 3.48 2.28 18.81
CA PHE A 135 3.31 1.95 20.23
C PHE A 135 4.49 2.38 21.09
N GLU A 136 5.71 2.14 20.61
CA GLU A 136 6.95 2.56 21.28
C GLU A 136 7.07 4.09 21.29
N PHE A 137 6.87 4.74 20.14
CA PHE A 137 6.91 6.19 20.02
C PHE A 137 5.91 6.91 20.95
N LEU A 138 4.65 6.45 20.95
CA LEU A 138 3.62 7.02 21.82
C LEU A 138 3.91 6.70 23.28
N GLY A 139 4.38 5.48 23.58
CA GLY A 139 4.81 5.07 24.91
C GLY A 139 5.86 6.00 25.50
N ASP A 140 6.89 6.33 24.72
CA ASP A 140 7.95 7.27 25.11
C ASP A 140 7.43 8.70 25.27
N THR A 141 6.52 9.12 24.38
CA THR A 141 5.89 10.46 24.45
C THR A 141 5.03 10.62 25.71
N ILE A 142 4.23 9.59 26.06
CA ILE A 142 3.36 9.56 27.24
C ILE A 142 4.18 9.51 28.53
N LYS A 143 5.36 8.88 28.50
CA LYS A 143 6.23 8.71 29.66
C LYS A 143 6.73 10.05 30.20
N GLY A 144 7.01 11.04 29.34
CA GLY A 144 7.45 12.38 29.77
C GLY A 144 8.56 12.33 30.83
N LYS A 145 8.31 12.93 32.01
CA LYS A 145 9.18 12.88 33.22
C LYS A 145 8.78 11.80 34.26
N SER A 146 7.79 10.97 33.98
CA SER A 146 7.28 9.96 34.93
C SER A 146 8.14 8.70 34.92
N GLU A 147 8.36 8.09 36.09
CA GLU A 147 9.25 6.94 36.26
C GLU A 147 8.72 5.62 35.69
N LYS A 148 7.43 5.51 35.33
CA LYS A 148 6.84 4.25 34.85
C LYS A 148 6.02 4.43 33.56
N PRO A 149 6.36 3.72 32.46
CA PRO A 149 5.60 3.78 31.22
C PRO A 149 4.27 3.05 31.39
N ASN A 150 3.15 3.75 31.21
CA ASN A 150 1.83 3.11 31.22
C ASN A 150 1.57 2.45 29.85
N ARG A 151 2.11 1.23 29.68
CA ARG A 151 2.01 0.44 28.43
C ARG A 151 0.57 0.18 28.00
N LEU A 152 -0.35 0.05 28.96
CA LEU A 152 -1.78 -0.16 28.68
C LEU A 152 -2.39 1.09 28.02
N LEU A 153 -2.09 2.28 28.56
CA LEU A 153 -2.56 3.54 27.98
C LEU A 153 -1.94 3.79 26.59
N ALA A 154 -0.66 3.48 26.42
CA ALA A 154 -0.01 3.53 25.10
C ALA A 154 -0.68 2.58 24.09
N ALA A 155 -1.02 1.35 24.49
CA ALA A 155 -1.72 0.40 23.63
C ALA A 155 -3.11 0.91 23.23
N VAL A 156 -3.89 1.41 24.19
CA VAL A 156 -5.23 1.95 23.92
C VAL A 156 -5.15 3.10 22.93
N ILE A 157 -4.23 4.05 23.13
CA ILE A 157 -4.09 5.21 22.23
C ILE A 157 -3.56 4.79 20.85
N THR A 158 -2.72 3.76 20.78
CA THR A 158 -2.15 3.28 19.51
C THR A 158 -3.20 2.58 18.65
N PHE A 159 -4.02 1.70 19.25
CA PHE A 159 -4.89 0.80 18.49
C PHE A 159 -6.35 1.28 18.39
N THR A 160 -6.86 2.03 19.36
CA THR A 160 -8.28 2.43 19.39
C THR A 160 -8.65 3.39 18.27
N PRO A 161 -7.88 4.44 17.94
CA PRO A 161 -8.23 5.35 16.85
C PRO A 161 -8.25 4.66 15.47
N PRO A 162 -7.23 3.88 15.06
CA PRO A 162 -7.28 3.12 13.82
C PRO A 162 -8.44 2.12 13.76
N LEU A 163 -8.73 1.43 14.88
CA LEU A 163 -9.84 0.48 14.95
C LEU A 163 -11.20 1.17 14.82
N GLY A 164 -11.40 2.30 15.50
CA GLY A 164 -12.60 3.11 15.35
C GLY A 164 -12.78 3.56 13.91
N PHE A 165 -11.73 4.09 13.29
CA PHE A 165 -11.77 4.49 11.89
C PHE A 165 -12.16 3.34 10.95
N ALA A 166 -11.58 2.15 11.14
CA ALA A 166 -11.89 0.97 10.33
C ALA A 166 -13.34 0.50 10.47
N LEU A 167 -13.94 0.62 11.66
CA LEU A 167 -15.33 0.22 11.91
C LEU A 167 -16.35 1.22 11.35
N PHE A 168 -16.08 2.52 11.45
CA PHE A 168 -17.01 3.57 11.00
C PHE A 168 -16.84 3.96 9.53
N TYR A 169 -15.67 3.68 8.92
CA TYR A 169 -15.39 3.98 7.51
C TYR A 169 -14.88 2.72 6.78
N PRO A 170 -15.78 1.79 6.36
CA PRO A 170 -15.40 0.54 5.69
C PRO A 170 -14.65 0.74 4.37
N GLN A 171 -14.93 1.84 3.66
CA GLN A 171 -14.18 2.28 2.47
C GLN A 171 -13.16 3.39 2.76
N GLY A 172 -12.84 3.61 4.04
CA GLY A 172 -11.94 4.66 4.50
C GLY A 172 -10.48 4.45 4.13
N PHE A 173 -10.11 3.28 3.58
CA PHE A 173 -8.72 2.97 3.22
C PHE A 173 -8.12 3.99 2.24
N ILE A 174 -8.83 4.29 1.14
CA ILE A 174 -8.37 5.28 0.14
C ILE A 174 -8.33 6.69 0.75
N MET A 175 -9.32 7.03 1.57
CA MET A 175 -9.37 8.32 2.28
C MET A 175 -8.18 8.47 3.25
N ALA A 176 -7.85 7.43 4.01
CA ALA A 176 -6.71 7.42 4.91
C ALA A 176 -5.38 7.56 4.16
N LEU A 177 -5.23 6.88 3.02
CA LEU A 177 -4.07 7.08 2.13
C LEU A 177 -3.98 8.52 1.65
N GLY A 178 -5.12 9.13 1.27
CA GLY A 178 -5.17 10.55 0.89
C GLY A 178 -4.59 11.48 1.96
N TYR A 179 -5.01 11.31 3.21
CA TYR A 179 -4.49 12.11 4.32
C TYR A 179 -3.03 11.80 4.66
N ALA A 180 -2.63 10.53 4.59
CA ALA A 180 -1.24 10.14 4.81
C ALA A 180 -0.29 10.78 3.77
N ALA A 181 -0.75 10.95 2.53
CA ALA A 181 0.01 11.62 1.48
C ALA A 181 0.34 13.07 1.84
N ILE A 182 -0.64 13.81 2.39
CA ILE A 182 -0.47 15.20 2.81
C ILE A 182 0.58 15.31 3.92
N ALA A 183 0.61 14.34 4.85
CA ALA A 183 1.59 14.35 5.94
C ALA A 183 3.02 14.03 5.49
N LEU A 184 3.19 13.38 4.34
CA LEU A 184 4.48 13.02 3.76
C LEU A 184 5.00 14.07 2.74
N ALA A 185 4.15 15.02 2.33
CA ALA A 185 4.45 16.06 1.35
C ALA A 185 5.01 17.32 2.02
#